data_AF-A0A536JSH2-F1
#
_entry.id   AF-A0A536JSH2-F1
#
_cell.length_a   1.000
_cell.length_b   1.000
_cell.length_c   1.000
_cell.angle_alpha   90.00
_cell.angle_beta   90.00
_cell.angle_gamma   90.00
#
_symmetry.space_group_name_H-M   'P 1'
#
loop_
_entity.id
_entity.type
_entity.pdbx_description
1 polymer ?
#
loop_
_entity_poly.entity_id
_entity_poly.type
_entity_poly.pdbx_seq_one_letter_code
_entity_poly.pdbx_strand_id
1 'polypeptide(L)'
;MKAPRIQFEHPTQIAASTFLRAVSENDGAAMWEKLSRETRGLLEGLYAARSAVALQHAAGVAPSDEDARLAEVVAPLRVSIITALGGAERVGGFGVSGARVVDRATAYVLLLPDFGDERIVTESDWRPSHLLAFVYESREWLIDLGRTAELSSDAELPSPLGVMR
;
A
#
# COMPACT_ATOMS: atom_id res chain seq x y z
N MET A 1 27.14 27.75 -2.15
CA MET A 1 25.70 27.45 -1.96
C MET A 1 25.48 25.96 -2.25
N LYS A 2 24.85 25.18 -1.36
CA LYS A 2 24.48 23.80 -1.69
C LYS A 2 23.44 23.86 -2.81
N ALA A 3 23.67 23.12 -3.90
CA ALA A 3 22.67 22.99 -4.96
C ALA A 3 21.34 22.53 -4.34
N PRO A 4 20.19 23.07 -4.80
CA PRO A 4 18.90 22.57 -4.35
C PRO A 4 18.83 21.07 -4.66
N ARG A 5 18.56 20.25 -3.64
CA ARG A 5 18.26 18.83 -3.83
C ARG A 5 16.88 18.74 -4.46
N ILE A 6 16.83 18.84 -5.78
CA ILE A 6 15.66 18.44 -6.54
C ILE A 6 15.55 16.92 -6.34
N GLN A 7 14.49 16.49 -5.68
CA GLN A 7 14.20 15.08 -5.47
C GLN A 7 13.68 14.55 -6.81
N PHE A 8 14.55 13.92 -7.59
CA PHE A 8 14.17 13.23 -8.82
C PHE A 8 13.28 12.01 -8.50
N GLU A 9 12.57 11.53 -9.52
CA GLU A 9 11.64 10.39 -9.46
C GLU A 9 12.14 9.27 -8.53
N HIS A 10 11.39 9.05 -7.45
CA HIS A 10 11.68 7.99 -6.50
C HIS A 10 10.88 6.74 -6.89
N PRO A 11 11.46 5.54 -6.85
CA PRO A 11 10.82 4.30 -7.35
C PRO A 11 9.50 3.96 -6.64
N THR A 12 9.25 4.49 -5.44
CA THR A 12 8.01 4.24 -4.69
C THR A 12 6.76 4.77 -5.39
N GLN A 13 6.88 5.80 -6.23
CA GLN A 13 5.72 6.30 -7.00
C GLN A 13 5.23 5.23 -7.98
N ILE A 14 6.16 4.59 -8.70
CA ILE A 14 5.84 3.48 -9.61
C ILE A 14 5.34 2.28 -8.79
N ALA A 15 6.01 1.95 -7.68
CA ALA A 15 5.60 0.83 -6.83
C ALA A 15 4.17 0.98 -6.28
N ALA A 16 3.78 2.21 -5.87
CA ALA A 16 2.43 2.51 -5.43
C ALA A 16 1.40 2.30 -6.55
N SER A 17 1.64 2.86 -7.74
CA SER A 17 0.74 2.70 -8.89
C SER A 17 0.62 1.23 -9.31
N THR A 18 1.72 0.48 -9.30
CA THR A 18 1.72 -0.98 -9.57
C THR A 18 0.90 -1.74 -8.53
N PHE A 19 1.06 -1.41 -7.24
CA PHE A 19 0.28 -2.06 -6.18
C PHE A 19 -1.21 -1.75 -6.27
N LEU A 20 -1.59 -0.49 -6.49
CA LEU A 20 -3.00 -0.10 -6.65
C LEU A 20 -3.63 -0.77 -7.88
N ARG A 21 -2.86 -0.92 -8.96
CA ARG A 21 -3.29 -1.70 -10.13
C ARG A 21 -3.52 -3.17 -9.77
N ALA A 22 -2.58 -3.80 -9.07
CA ALA A 22 -2.73 -5.19 -8.62
C ALA A 22 -3.97 -5.39 -7.72
N VAL A 23 -4.23 -4.44 -6.81
CA VAL A 23 -5.46 -4.39 -6.02
C VAL A 23 -6.69 -4.34 -6.92
N SER A 24 -6.72 -3.43 -7.91
CA SER A 24 -7.84 -3.28 -8.84
C SER A 24 -8.08 -4.57 -9.63
N GLU A 25 -7.03 -5.13 -10.21
CA GLU A 25 -7.05 -6.32 -11.09
C GLU A 25 -7.20 -7.64 -10.32
N ASN A 26 -7.19 -7.60 -8.98
CA ASN A 26 -7.21 -8.80 -8.12
C ASN A 26 -6.00 -9.73 -8.37
N ASP A 27 -4.85 -9.14 -8.67
CA ASP A 27 -3.58 -9.85 -8.82
C ASP A 27 -2.92 -10.02 -7.45
N GLY A 28 -3.21 -11.15 -6.81
CA GLY A 28 -2.72 -11.46 -5.47
C GLY A 28 -1.19 -11.60 -5.40
N ALA A 29 -0.57 -12.17 -6.44
CA ALA A 29 0.88 -12.33 -6.51
C ALA A 29 1.58 -10.98 -6.62
N ALA A 30 1.14 -10.11 -7.54
CA ALA A 30 1.70 -8.78 -7.66
C ALA A 30 1.45 -7.92 -6.42
N MET A 31 0.29 -8.04 -5.76
CA MET A 31 0.05 -7.41 -4.46
C MET A 31 1.08 -7.88 -3.43
N TRP A 32 1.22 -9.18 -3.24
CA TRP A 32 2.11 -9.80 -2.26
C TRP A 32 3.57 -9.39 -2.44
N GLU A 33 4.05 -9.38 -3.69
CA GLU A 33 5.40 -8.96 -4.03
C GLU A 33 5.72 -7.53 -3.60
N LYS A 34 4.73 -6.63 -3.56
CA LYS A 34 4.93 -5.24 -3.13
C LYS A 34 4.85 -5.02 -1.63
N LEU A 35 4.54 -6.05 -0.84
CA LEU A 35 4.46 -5.93 0.62
C LEU A 35 5.81 -6.19 1.31
N SER A 36 6.08 -5.46 2.38
CA SER A 36 7.24 -5.68 3.26
C SER A 36 7.15 -7.05 3.95
N ARG A 37 8.30 -7.55 4.43
CA ARG A 37 8.37 -8.78 5.23
C ARG A 37 7.50 -8.70 6.48
N GLU A 38 7.52 -7.56 7.16
CA GLU A 38 6.70 -7.33 8.37
C GLU A 38 5.21 -7.42 8.04
N THR A 39 4.80 -6.78 6.95
CA THR A 39 3.42 -6.87 6.44
C THR A 39 3.04 -8.30 6.08
N ARG A 40 3.89 -9.02 5.34
CA ARG A 40 3.62 -10.42 4.95
C ARG A 40 3.47 -11.30 6.18
N GLY A 41 4.36 -11.16 7.16
CA GLY A 41 4.28 -11.90 8.43
C GLY A 41 3.00 -11.59 9.22
N LEU A 42 2.55 -10.33 9.22
CA LEU A 42 1.25 -9.96 9.80
C LEU A 42 0.10 -10.69 9.10
N LEU A 43 0.07 -10.70 7.76
CA LEU A 43 -0.98 -11.35 6.98
C LEU A 43 -0.98 -12.88 7.16
N GLU A 44 0.20 -13.50 7.21
CA GLU A 44 0.35 -14.93 7.52
C GLU A 44 -0.18 -15.24 8.94
N GLY A 45 0.11 -14.38 9.91
CA GLY A 45 -0.42 -14.50 11.27
C GLY A 45 -1.94 -14.37 11.34
N LEU A 46 -2.52 -13.41 10.62
CA LEU A 46 -3.96 -13.24 10.50
C LEU A 46 -4.61 -14.44 9.81
N TYR A 47 -3.99 -14.97 8.76
CA TYR A 47 -4.44 -16.19 8.11
C TYR A 47 -4.40 -17.39 9.07
N ALA A 48 -3.30 -17.61 9.79
CA ALA A 48 -3.19 -18.67 10.80
C ALA A 48 -4.33 -18.61 11.82
N ALA A 49 -4.60 -17.41 12.35
CA ALA A 49 -5.66 -17.19 13.33
C ALA A 49 -7.06 -17.50 12.76
N ARG A 50 -7.38 -17.01 11.56
CA ARG A 50 -8.69 -17.26 10.92
C ARG A 50 -8.91 -18.71 10.53
N SER A 51 -7.86 -19.36 10.04
CA SER A 51 -7.91 -20.74 9.55
C SER A 51 -7.66 -21.78 10.65
N ALA A 52 -7.46 -21.34 11.90
CA ALA A 52 -7.17 -22.18 13.06
C ALA A 52 -5.98 -23.15 12.82
N VAL A 53 -4.96 -22.69 12.10
CA VAL A 53 -3.73 -23.46 11.84
C VAL A 53 -2.57 -22.88 12.63
N ALA A 54 -1.61 -23.74 12.98
CA ALA A 54 -0.40 -23.29 13.65
C ALA A 54 0.44 -22.38 12.73
N LEU A 55 1.07 -21.35 13.29
CA LEU A 55 1.79 -20.32 12.52
C LEU A 55 2.85 -20.92 11.58
N GLN A 56 3.57 -21.97 12.01
CA GLN A 56 4.57 -22.62 11.18
C GLN A 56 4.00 -23.26 9.89
N HIS A 57 2.70 -23.54 9.84
CA HIS A 57 2.01 -24.05 8.64
C HIS A 57 1.40 -22.92 7.79
N ALA A 58 1.20 -21.74 8.37
CA ALA A 58 0.74 -20.55 7.65
C ALA A 58 1.90 -19.73 7.07
N ALA A 59 3.07 -19.79 7.69
CA ALA A 59 4.24 -19.02 7.29
C ALA A 59 4.81 -19.47 5.93
N GLY A 60 5.55 -18.56 5.30
CA GLY A 60 6.28 -18.83 4.07
C GLY A 60 5.37 -19.00 2.87
N VAL A 61 4.35 -18.14 2.75
CA VAL A 61 3.48 -18.12 1.57
C VAL A 61 4.30 -17.67 0.36
N ALA A 62 4.32 -18.52 -0.68
CA ALA A 62 5.10 -18.24 -1.88
C ALA A 62 4.44 -17.10 -2.69
N PRO A 63 5.23 -16.25 -3.38
CA PRO A 63 4.73 -15.21 -4.27
C PRO A 63 4.30 -15.80 -5.63
N SER A 64 3.53 -16.89 -5.62
CA SER A 64 3.02 -17.51 -6.85
C SER A 64 1.63 -18.09 -6.62
N ASP A 65 0.84 -18.12 -7.69
CA ASP A 65 -0.50 -18.71 -7.68
C ASP A 65 -0.49 -20.23 -7.46
N GLU A 66 0.70 -20.85 -7.44
CA GLU A 66 0.87 -22.26 -7.09
C GLU A 66 0.63 -22.52 -5.60
N ASP A 67 0.85 -21.51 -4.74
CA ASP A 67 0.51 -21.59 -3.32
C ASP A 67 -0.95 -21.18 -3.12
N ALA A 68 -1.83 -22.17 -2.98
CA ALA A 68 -3.26 -21.98 -2.79
C ALA A 68 -3.61 -21.04 -1.62
N ARG A 69 -2.72 -20.89 -0.62
CA ARG A 69 -2.93 -20.02 0.55
C ARG A 69 -2.89 -18.54 0.18
N LEU A 70 -2.17 -18.16 -0.88
CA LEU A 70 -1.92 -16.77 -1.25
C LEU A 70 -3.22 -15.98 -1.43
N ALA A 71 -4.19 -16.55 -2.15
CA ALA A 71 -5.49 -15.93 -2.36
C ALA A 71 -6.23 -15.66 -1.04
N GLU A 72 -6.20 -16.62 -0.11
CA GLU A 72 -6.87 -16.49 1.19
C GLU A 72 -6.17 -15.50 2.13
N VAL A 73 -4.85 -15.36 1.99
CA VAL A 73 -4.03 -14.44 2.78
C VAL A 73 -4.23 -13.00 2.30
N VAL A 74 -4.29 -12.77 0.99
CA VAL A 74 -4.35 -11.44 0.39
C VAL A 74 -5.79 -10.91 0.24
N ALA A 75 -6.79 -11.77 0.08
CA ALA A 75 -8.18 -11.34 -0.14
C ALA A 75 -8.72 -10.35 0.93
N PRO A 76 -8.50 -10.57 2.25
CA PRO A 76 -8.94 -9.61 3.27
C PRO A 76 -8.28 -8.24 3.13
N LEU A 77 -6.98 -8.20 2.81
CA LEU A 77 -6.26 -6.95 2.56
C LEU A 77 -6.89 -6.20 1.38
N ARG A 78 -7.14 -6.89 0.26
CA ARG A 78 -7.77 -6.29 -0.91
C ARG A 78 -9.14 -5.69 -0.58
N VAL A 79 -9.98 -6.43 0.13
CA VAL A 79 -11.31 -5.95 0.56
C VAL A 79 -11.18 -4.70 1.42
N SER A 80 -10.23 -4.70 2.36
CA SER A 80 -9.98 -3.57 3.24
C SER A 80 -9.54 -2.32 2.47
N ILE A 81 -8.63 -2.49 1.50
CA ILE A 81 -8.16 -1.40 0.64
C ILE A 81 -9.30 -0.82 -0.20
N ILE A 82 -10.04 -1.69 -0.89
CA ILE A 82 -11.18 -1.27 -1.72
C ILE A 82 -12.20 -0.50 -0.89
N THR A 83 -12.48 -0.97 0.33
CA THR A 83 -13.44 -0.32 1.22
C THR A 83 -12.92 1.05 1.67
N ALA A 84 -11.65 1.14 2.10
CA ALA A 84 -11.04 2.38 2.55
C ALA A 84 -10.96 3.43 1.42
N LEU A 85 -10.67 3.00 0.19
CA LEU A 85 -10.59 3.87 -0.98
C LEU A 85 -11.97 4.21 -1.58
N GLY A 86 -13.07 3.76 -0.96
CA GLY A 86 -14.43 4.13 -1.34
C GLY A 86 -15.01 3.35 -2.51
N GLY A 87 -14.51 2.13 -2.78
CA GLY A 87 -15.03 1.21 -3.79
C GLY A 87 -14.03 0.86 -4.89
N ALA A 88 -14.27 -0.25 -5.60
CA ALA A 88 -13.33 -0.80 -6.58
C ALA A 88 -13.09 0.16 -7.76
N GLU A 89 -14.15 0.83 -8.22
CA GLU A 89 -14.10 1.82 -9.32
C GLU A 89 -13.18 3.02 -9.00
N ARG A 90 -12.92 3.31 -7.72
CA ARG A 90 -12.13 4.47 -7.31
C ARG A 90 -10.63 4.18 -7.21
N VAL A 91 -10.23 2.92 -7.06
CA VAL A 91 -8.83 2.54 -6.77
C VAL A 91 -7.87 3.02 -7.87
N GLY A 92 -8.31 2.98 -9.13
CA GLY A 92 -7.52 3.44 -10.27
C GLY A 92 -7.53 4.96 -10.52
N GLY A 93 -8.41 5.71 -9.85
CA GLY A 93 -8.59 7.15 -10.08
C GLY A 93 -7.62 8.04 -9.28
N PHE A 94 -6.95 7.48 -8.25
CA PHE A 94 -6.05 8.28 -7.41
C PHE A 94 -4.77 8.67 -8.13
N GLY A 95 -4.42 9.95 -8.07
CA GLY A 95 -3.08 10.42 -8.44
C GLY A 95 -2.06 10.00 -7.39
N VAL A 96 -0.89 9.52 -7.79
CA VAL A 96 0.20 9.21 -6.86
C VAL A 96 1.22 10.34 -6.87
N SER A 97 1.45 10.97 -5.72
CA SER A 97 2.45 12.04 -5.59
C SER A 97 3.88 11.54 -5.78
N GLY A 98 4.81 12.48 -6.01
CA GLY A 98 6.23 12.20 -5.79
C GLY A 98 6.49 11.79 -4.35
N ALA A 99 7.48 10.93 -4.14
CA ALA A 99 7.77 10.39 -2.81
C ALA A 99 8.40 11.42 -1.88
N ARG A 100 8.09 11.29 -0.59
CA ARG A 100 8.77 11.98 0.49
C ARG A 100 9.60 10.97 1.26
N VAL A 101 10.89 11.27 1.37
CA VAL A 101 11.86 10.45 2.11
C VAL A 101 11.86 10.94 3.55
N VAL A 102 11.47 10.07 4.48
CA VAL A 102 11.45 10.35 5.92
C VAL A 102 12.85 10.15 6.48
N ASP A 103 13.48 9.04 6.13
CA ASP A 103 14.84 8.68 6.52
C ASP A 103 15.50 7.79 5.44
N ARG A 104 16.61 7.11 5.75
CA ARG A 104 17.34 6.28 4.78
C ARG A 104 16.60 5.01 4.34
N ALA A 105 15.66 4.53 5.15
CA ALA A 105 14.93 3.30 4.95
C ALA A 105 13.42 3.50 4.88
N THR A 106 12.91 4.72 5.09
CA THR A 106 11.48 5.01 5.09
C THR A 106 11.13 6.12 4.10
N ALA A 107 10.12 5.89 3.27
CA ALA A 107 9.54 6.89 2.38
C ALA A 107 8.02 6.73 2.34
N TYR A 108 7.30 7.76 1.91
CA TYR A 108 5.86 7.66 1.65
C TYR A 108 5.47 8.40 0.36
N VAL A 109 4.31 8.04 -0.16
CA VAL A 109 3.63 8.79 -1.23
C VAL A 109 2.22 9.16 -0.75
N LEU A 110 1.67 10.23 -1.30
CA LEU A 110 0.30 10.65 -1.06
C LEU A 110 -0.59 10.14 -2.20
N LEU A 111 -1.77 9.66 -1.85
CA LEU A 111 -2.84 9.38 -2.79
C LEU A 111 -3.71 10.62 -2.91
N LEU A 112 -3.59 11.29 -4.05
CA LEU A 112 -4.31 12.49 -4.40
C LEU A 112 -5.71 12.10 -4.91
N PRO A 113 -6.77 12.80 -4.49
CA PRO A 113 -8.13 12.47 -4.88
C PRO A 113 -8.30 12.50 -6.40
N ASP A 114 -9.19 11.64 -6.88
CA ASP A 114 -9.69 11.70 -8.26
C ASP A 114 -10.66 12.88 -8.40
N PHE A 115 -10.38 13.76 -9.36
CA PHE A 115 -11.21 14.92 -9.68
C PHE A 115 -12.19 14.65 -10.83
N GLY A 116 -12.19 13.44 -11.40
CA GLY A 116 -13.00 13.08 -12.55
C GLY A 116 -12.68 13.94 -13.78
N ASP A 117 -13.73 14.39 -14.48
CA ASP A 117 -13.59 15.23 -15.68
C ASP A 117 -13.25 16.71 -15.38
N GLU A 118 -13.24 17.11 -14.10
CA GLU A 118 -12.97 18.49 -13.70
C GLU A 118 -11.49 18.82 -13.86
N ARG A 119 -11.21 19.84 -14.67
CA ARG A 119 -9.82 20.24 -15.00
C ARG A 119 -9.21 21.21 -14.00
N ILE A 120 -10.04 21.88 -13.19
CA ILE A 120 -9.62 22.88 -12.21
C ILE A 120 -10.51 22.69 -10.98
N VAL A 121 -9.89 22.34 -9.87
CA VAL A 121 -10.55 22.15 -8.59
C VAL A 121 -10.04 23.18 -7.58
N THR A 122 -10.79 23.36 -6.49
CA THR A 122 -10.42 24.31 -5.44
C THR A 122 -9.30 23.75 -4.56
N GLU A 123 -8.61 24.61 -3.81
CA GLU A 123 -7.57 24.17 -2.87
C GLU A 123 -8.09 23.15 -1.85
N SER A 124 -9.36 23.27 -1.42
CA SER A 124 -9.97 22.30 -0.51
C SER A 124 -10.10 20.90 -1.10
N ASP A 125 -10.21 20.78 -2.43
CA ASP A 125 -10.32 19.51 -3.12
C ASP A 125 -8.94 18.82 -3.24
N TRP A 126 -7.84 19.58 -3.18
CA TRP A 126 -6.47 19.07 -3.30
C TRP A 126 -5.93 18.35 -2.06
N ARG A 127 -6.74 18.20 -1.01
CA ARG A 127 -6.29 17.53 0.21
C ARG A 127 -5.94 16.07 -0.10
N PRO A 128 -4.74 15.59 0.29
CA PRO A 128 -4.41 14.18 0.16
C PRO A 128 -5.49 13.32 0.80
N SER A 129 -5.92 12.30 0.08
CA SER A 129 -6.97 11.40 0.57
C SER A 129 -6.39 10.37 1.53
N HIS A 130 -5.23 9.81 1.19
CA HIS A 130 -4.54 8.75 1.93
C HIS A 130 -3.03 8.85 1.68
N LEU A 131 -2.25 8.00 2.34
CA LEU A 131 -0.83 7.82 2.05
C LEU A 131 -0.44 6.34 2.05
N LEU A 132 0.62 5.99 1.33
CA LEU A 132 1.25 4.66 1.40
C LEU A 132 2.70 4.83 1.85
N ALA A 133 3.06 4.14 2.93
CA ALA A 133 4.42 4.11 3.44
C ALA A 133 5.19 2.92 2.86
N PHE A 134 6.48 3.13 2.66
CA PHE A 134 7.42 2.18 2.11
C PHE A 134 8.62 2.06 3.03
N VAL A 135 9.10 0.83 3.18
CA VAL A 135 10.38 0.50 3.80
C VAL A 135 11.35 -0.02 2.75
N TYR A 136 12.62 0.34 2.87
CA TYR A 136 13.68 -0.16 1.99
C TYR A 136 14.27 -1.44 2.58
N GLU A 137 13.95 -2.58 1.98
CA GLU A 137 14.48 -3.89 2.35
C GLU A 137 14.83 -4.71 1.11
N SER A 138 15.81 -5.60 1.23
CA SER A 138 16.21 -6.48 0.11
C SER A 138 16.55 -5.75 -1.20
N ARG A 139 16.98 -4.48 -1.11
CA ARG A 139 17.27 -3.57 -2.24
C ARG A 139 16.03 -3.07 -3.00
N GLU A 140 14.85 -3.19 -2.41
CA GLU A 140 13.59 -2.74 -2.99
C GLU A 140 12.82 -1.88 -1.97
N TRP A 141 11.92 -1.04 -2.48
CA TRP A 141 10.99 -0.30 -1.65
C TRP A 141 9.65 -1.03 -1.61
N LEU A 142 9.25 -1.49 -0.43
CA LEU A 142 8.07 -2.31 -0.23
C LEU A 142 7.09 -1.61 0.69
N ILE A 143 5.80 -1.78 0.42
CA ILE A 143 4.71 -1.20 1.18
C ILE A 143 4.67 -1.84 2.56
N ASP A 144 4.65 -1.00 3.58
CA ASP A 144 4.56 -1.43 4.96
C ASP A 144 3.26 -0.92 5.60
N LEU A 145 2.38 -1.83 6.02
CA LEU A 145 1.06 -1.46 6.54
C LEU A 145 1.16 -0.84 7.94
N GLY A 146 2.11 -1.29 8.76
CA GLY A 146 2.35 -0.73 10.09
C GLY A 146 2.80 0.73 9.99
N ARG A 147 3.81 0.99 9.16
CA ARG A 147 4.29 2.35 8.86
C ARG A 147 3.24 3.19 8.16
N THR A 148 2.42 2.60 7.30
CA THR A 148 1.31 3.31 6.65
C THR A 148 0.32 3.79 7.69
N ALA A 149 -0.05 2.96 8.66
CA ALA A 149 -0.97 3.34 9.72
C ALA A 149 -0.39 4.43 10.65
N GLU A 150 0.88 4.29 11.05
CA GLU A 150 1.61 5.27 11.87
C GLU A 150 1.65 6.64 11.19
N LEU A 151 2.18 6.71 9.97
CA LEU A 151 2.30 7.97 9.24
C LEU A 151 0.94 8.57 8.89
N SER A 152 -0.08 7.75 8.62
CA SER A 152 -1.44 8.25 8.36
C SER A 152 -2.00 8.94 9.60
N SER A 153 -1.82 8.33 10.77
CA SER A 153 -2.24 8.92 12.05
C SER A 153 -1.53 10.24 12.31
N ASP A 154 -0.22 10.32 12.11
CA ASP A 154 0.57 11.55 12.30
C ASP A 154 0.15 12.67 11.34
N ALA A 155 -0.30 12.31 10.14
CA ALA A 155 -0.77 13.24 9.12
C ALA A 155 -2.27 13.58 9.23
N GLU A 156 -2.98 13.03 10.23
CA GLU A 156 -4.45 13.12 10.36
C GLU A 156 -5.19 12.64 9.09
N LEU A 157 -4.64 11.65 8.40
CA LEU A 157 -5.20 11.02 7.21
C LEU A 157 -5.78 9.64 7.53
N PRO A 158 -6.82 9.20 6.79
CA PRO A 158 -7.30 7.84 6.91
C PRO A 158 -6.25 6.86 6.38
N SER A 159 -6.18 5.68 7.02
CA SER A 159 -5.37 4.57 6.50
C SER A 159 -6.04 4.00 5.23
N PRO A 160 -5.34 3.91 4.09
CA PRO A 160 -5.90 3.32 2.86
C PRO A 160 -6.11 1.80 2.97
N LEU A 161 -5.77 1.22 4.11
CA LEU A 161 -5.88 -0.20 4.39
C LEU A 161 -7.02 -0.50 5.32
N GLY A 162 -7.80 0.50 5.75
CA GLY A 162 -8.90 0.35 6.70
C GLY A 162 -8.47 -0.24 8.04
N VAL A 163 -9.44 -0.81 8.77
CA VAL A 163 -9.17 -1.65 9.95
C VAL A 163 -9.15 -3.10 9.46
N MET A 164 -7.95 -3.69 9.34
CA MET A 164 -7.86 -5.14 9.12
C MET A 164 -8.31 -5.84 10.41
N ARG A 165 -9.49 -6.48 10.36
CA ARG A 165 -10.06 -7.29 11.44
C ARG A 165 -9.83 -8.76 11.19
#